data_AF-A0A1Y5F5J5-F1
#
_entry.id   AF-A0A1Y5F5J5-F1
#
_cell.length_a   1.000
_cell.length_b   1.000
_cell.length_c   1.000
_cell.angle_alpha   90.00
_cell.angle_beta   90.00
_cell.angle_gamma   90.00
#
_symmetry.space_group_name_H-M   'P 1'
#
loop_
_entity.id
_entity.type
_entity.pdbx_description
1 polymer ?
#
loop_
_entity_poly.entity_id
_entity_poly.type
_entity_poly.pdbx_seq_one_letter_code
_entity_poly.pdbx_strand_id
1 'polypeptide(L)'
;MKKTILIAGLAVLSTSAFATISRMQALGQDSSKGSHYQSDTRNIFRNAAEVNNFKNFAVTEWGQATPSANDEATAEGGFFREMGSFAYGIYLNDQNNDSDFVASATTPRGYANDNGGSNAIAMGDNNFVDNTNSVNLFFAGDMGVKWGARVNYSKASNETTSNNKAEYSGLGLGLGMELGDIAAYANLSLKDDYEGATGVSAGTAQTKFEGGGLNLGVSYNLMGNTIFVDYDKKDGEYTASGVAAKNETEQTIIEIGVGRIHEVSSTSRVMMDIAYKSSKAEDKDGTTATNNEEVKRSELPLAIGFETEATSWLTLRGSIKQNIFINKQEVKVGTTTTKTTRSSNTNVNAGATLNFGKLKVDGMIGTTNGSRAGAAYNQNDGVLALDNLLTKVAVHYWF
;
A
#
# COMPACT_ATOMS: atom_id res chain seq x y z
N MET A 1 37.54 27.98 27.50
CA MET A 1 36.18 28.31 27.05
C MET A 1 35.79 27.30 25.99
N LYS A 2 34.93 26.34 26.34
CA LYS A 2 34.50 25.25 25.45
C LYS A 2 33.47 25.81 24.48
N LYS A 3 33.74 25.69 23.17
CA LYS A 3 32.81 26.11 22.11
C LYS A 3 31.74 25.02 21.97
N THR A 4 30.57 25.28 22.51
CA THR A 4 29.36 24.48 22.28
C THR A 4 28.89 24.76 20.85
N ILE A 5 29.14 23.82 19.93
CA ILE A 5 28.52 23.83 18.61
C ILE A 5 27.08 23.38 18.84
N LEU A 6 26.19 24.36 18.95
CA LEU A 6 24.75 24.16 18.93
C LEU A 6 24.41 23.79 17.49
N ILE A 7 24.25 22.51 17.19
CA ILE A 7 23.57 22.05 15.98
C ILE A 7 22.09 22.37 16.20
N ALA A 8 21.72 23.61 15.91
CA ALA A 8 20.33 23.98 15.75
C ALA A 8 19.80 23.18 14.56
N GLY A 9 19.07 22.12 14.86
CA GLY A 9 18.16 21.46 13.93
C GLY A 9 17.06 22.45 13.56
N LEU A 10 17.43 23.46 12.76
CA LEU A 10 16.50 24.27 12.00
C LEU A 10 15.99 23.35 10.88
N ALA A 11 15.01 22.52 11.23
CA ALA A 11 14.03 22.08 10.25
C ALA A 11 13.39 23.37 9.73
N VAL A 12 13.96 23.92 8.65
CA VAL A 12 13.17 24.74 7.74
C VAL A 12 12.04 23.81 7.35
N LEU A 13 10.88 24.04 7.96
CA LEU A 13 9.60 23.53 7.51
C LEU A 13 9.38 24.12 6.13
N SER A 14 10.16 23.68 5.13
CA SER A 14 9.71 23.75 3.76
C SER A 14 8.39 22.99 3.80
N THR A 15 7.34 23.69 3.41
CA THR A 15 5.96 23.22 3.38
C THR A 15 5.79 22.17 2.28
N SER A 16 6.70 21.18 2.23
CA SER A 16 6.60 19.94 1.48
C SER A 16 5.14 19.55 1.49
N ALA A 17 4.52 19.46 0.32
CA ALA A 17 3.20 18.88 0.21
C ALA A 17 3.26 17.53 0.92
N PHE A 18 2.61 17.39 2.08
CA PHE A 18 2.52 16.11 2.76
C PHE A 18 1.58 15.27 1.89
N ALA A 19 2.11 14.17 1.37
CA ALA A 19 1.52 13.39 0.28
C ALA A 19 0.33 12.61 0.76
N THR A 20 -0.54 12.53 -0.20
CA THR A 20 -1.64 11.62 -0.28
C THR A 20 -1.13 10.33 -0.94
N ILE A 21 -2.02 9.39 -1.24
CA ILE A 21 -1.71 8.31 -2.20
C ILE A 21 -1.04 8.88 -3.47
N SER A 22 -1.49 10.05 -3.96
CA SER A 22 -1.01 10.65 -5.21
C SER A 22 0.46 11.05 -5.15
N ARG A 23 0.94 11.84 -4.18
CA ARG A 23 2.37 12.20 -4.16
C ARG A 23 3.28 10.99 -3.93
N MET A 24 2.89 9.97 -3.14
CA MET A 24 3.67 8.74 -3.03
C MET A 24 3.82 8.01 -4.38
N GLN A 25 2.72 7.85 -5.13
CA GLN A 25 2.77 7.23 -6.45
C GLN A 25 3.58 8.06 -7.44
N ALA A 26 3.40 9.38 -7.44
CA ALA A 26 4.12 10.29 -8.32
C ALA A 26 5.64 10.26 -8.11
N LEU A 27 6.08 9.87 -6.90
CA LEU A 27 7.48 9.74 -6.50
C LEU A 27 7.99 8.29 -6.54
N GLY A 28 7.21 7.36 -7.09
CA GLY A 28 7.59 5.96 -7.27
C GLY A 28 7.66 5.17 -5.95
N GLN A 29 7.05 5.70 -4.89
CA GLN A 29 6.99 5.13 -3.56
C GLN A 29 5.72 4.28 -3.37
N ASP A 30 5.70 3.54 -2.26
CA ASP A 30 4.51 2.78 -1.85
C ASP A 30 3.40 3.74 -1.40
N SER A 31 2.26 3.67 -2.07
CA SER A 31 1.12 4.54 -1.80
C SER A 31 0.20 4.04 -0.70
N SER A 32 0.34 2.77 -0.29
CA SER A 32 -0.41 2.22 0.83
C SER A 32 0.24 2.65 2.15
N LYS A 33 1.50 2.28 2.37
CA LYS A 33 2.21 2.45 3.63
C LYS A 33 3.10 3.70 3.68
N GLY A 34 3.21 4.47 2.59
CA GLY A 34 4.15 5.59 2.51
C GLY A 34 5.61 5.16 2.35
N SER A 35 6.56 6.02 2.69
CA SER A 35 7.99 5.82 2.44
C SER A 35 8.81 5.61 3.72
N HIS A 36 9.91 4.86 3.62
CA HIS A 36 10.87 4.70 4.72
C HIS A 36 11.71 5.95 4.99
N TYR A 37 11.87 6.81 4.00
CA TYR A 37 12.85 7.90 4.03
C TYR A 37 12.27 9.25 3.59
N GLN A 38 11.07 9.24 3.02
CA GLN A 38 10.30 10.45 2.71
C GLN A 38 9.26 10.67 3.80
N SER A 39 9.24 11.88 4.35
CA SER A 39 8.25 12.29 5.35
C SER A 39 6.91 12.50 4.67
N ASP A 40 5.90 11.79 5.17
CA ASP A 40 4.58 11.76 4.57
C ASP A 40 3.43 11.36 5.48
N THR A 41 2.24 11.93 5.28
CA THR A 41 1.03 11.55 6.04
C THR A 41 0.66 10.08 5.87
N ARG A 42 1.00 9.41 4.76
CA ARG A 42 0.78 7.97 4.60
C ARG A 42 1.71 7.11 5.49
N ASN A 43 2.81 7.67 6.02
CA ASN A 43 3.74 6.91 6.88
C ASN A 43 3.09 6.44 8.19
N ILE A 44 2.00 7.07 8.64
CA ILE A 44 1.24 6.66 9.83
C ILE A 44 0.72 5.22 9.73
N PHE A 45 0.52 4.70 8.51
CA PHE A 45 0.05 3.34 8.28
C PHE A 45 1.18 2.31 8.33
N ARG A 46 2.41 2.73 8.00
CA ARG A 46 3.62 1.91 8.19
C ARG A 46 4.04 1.88 9.65
N ASN A 47 4.16 3.06 10.26
CA ASN A 47 4.61 3.25 11.63
C ASN A 47 3.65 4.17 12.37
N ALA A 48 2.84 3.61 13.27
CA ALA A 48 1.85 4.38 14.02
C ALA A 48 2.46 5.50 14.90
N ALA A 49 3.77 5.45 15.20
CA ALA A 49 4.44 6.54 15.92
C ALA A 49 4.52 7.84 15.11
N GLU A 50 4.42 7.77 13.78
CA GLU A 50 4.45 8.92 12.87
C GLU A 50 3.24 9.85 13.07
N VAL A 51 2.19 9.40 13.76
CA VAL A 51 1.08 10.28 14.18
C VAL A 51 1.56 11.42 15.07
N ASN A 52 2.68 11.25 15.78
CA ASN A 52 3.32 12.35 16.52
C ASN A 52 3.91 13.43 15.60
N ASN A 53 4.27 13.06 14.35
CA ASN A 53 4.83 13.95 13.33
C ASN A 53 3.73 14.55 12.44
N PHE A 54 2.68 13.79 12.17
CA PHE A 54 1.53 14.21 11.36
C PHE A 54 0.28 14.35 12.22
N LYS A 55 0.01 15.59 12.64
CA LYS A 55 -1.12 15.94 13.50
C LYS A 55 -1.73 17.26 13.07
N ASN A 56 -2.96 17.49 13.53
CA ASN A 56 -3.75 18.68 13.23
C ASN A 56 -4.09 18.82 11.74
N PHE A 57 -4.63 17.75 11.17
CA PHE A 57 -5.11 17.77 9.79
C PHE A 57 -6.36 16.92 9.60
N ALA A 58 -7.12 17.26 8.57
CA ALA A 58 -8.13 16.40 7.97
C ALA A 58 -7.71 16.09 6.53
N VAL A 59 -8.01 14.87 6.07
CA VAL A 59 -7.75 14.42 4.70
C VAL A 59 -8.94 13.67 4.16
N THR A 60 -9.19 13.84 2.88
CA THR A 60 -10.14 13.04 2.09
C THR A 60 -9.49 12.71 0.75
N GLU A 61 -9.55 11.47 0.32
CA GLU A 61 -8.99 10.98 -0.95
C GLU A 61 -10.08 10.24 -1.73
N TRP A 62 -10.11 10.38 -3.05
CA TRP A 62 -11.03 9.67 -3.93
C TRP A 62 -10.47 9.51 -5.34
N GLY A 63 -11.08 8.63 -6.14
CA GLY A 63 -10.80 8.52 -7.57
C GLY A 63 -10.12 7.26 -8.08
N GLN A 64 -10.14 6.16 -7.33
CA GLN A 64 -9.87 4.83 -7.89
C GLN A 64 -11.00 4.47 -8.86
N ALA A 65 -10.71 4.43 -10.17
CA ALA A 65 -11.64 3.92 -11.17
C ALA A 65 -11.40 2.42 -11.37
N THR A 66 -12.24 1.57 -10.78
CA THR A 66 -12.35 0.18 -11.24
C THR A 66 -13.18 0.16 -12.54
N PRO A 67 -12.87 -0.72 -13.52
CA PRO A 67 -13.53 -0.70 -14.84
C PRO A 67 -14.96 -1.25 -14.85
N SER A 68 -15.56 -1.53 -13.71
CA SER A 68 -16.86 -2.20 -13.61
C SER A 68 -17.97 -1.20 -13.31
N ALA A 69 -19.04 -1.27 -14.11
CA ALA A 69 -20.12 -0.29 -14.20
C ALA A 69 -20.97 -0.07 -12.93
N ASN A 70 -20.58 -0.62 -11.77
CA ASN A 70 -21.32 -0.51 -10.52
C ASN A 70 -20.44 -0.27 -9.27
N ASP A 71 -19.13 -0.07 -9.41
CA ASP A 71 -18.26 0.18 -8.26
C ASP A 71 -18.09 1.69 -8.08
N GLU A 72 -18.66 2.21 -7.00
CA GLU A 72 -18.45 3.60 -6.62
C GLU A 72 -16.96 3.85 -6.34
N ALA A 73 -16.43 4.99 -6.79
CA ALA A 73 -15.07 5.38 -6.47
C ALA A 73 -14.86 5.28 -4.95
N THR A 74 -13.94 4.41 -4.52
CA THR A 74 -13.72 4.13 -3.11
C THR A 74 -13.01 5.33 -2.47
N ALA A 75 -13.78 6.17 -1.80
CA ALA A 75 -13.27 7.33 -1.07
C ALA A 75 -12.76 6.91 0.30
N GLU A 76 -11.68 7.53 0.75
CA GLU A 76 -11.10 7.32 2.08
C GLU A 76 -10.79 8.67 2.73
N GLY A 77 -10.54 8.69 4.05
CA GLY A 77 -10.21 9.95 4.70
C GLY A 77 -10.00 9.82 6.19
N GLY A 78 -9.39 10.83 6.79
CA GLY A 78 -9.08 10.80 8.20
C GLY A 78 -8.96 12.17 8.84
N PHE A 79 -8.94 12.15 10.16
CA PHE A 79 -8.80 13.31 11.02
C PHE A 79 -7.79 12.99 12.12
N PHE A 80 -6.80 13.86 12.29
CA PHE A 80 -5.73 13.68 13.26
C PHE A 80 -5.53 14.96 14.05
N ARG A 81 -5.34 14.82 15.36
CA ARG A 81 -5.23 15.95 16.27
C ARG A 81 -4.33 15.63 17.45
N GLU A 82 -3.70 16.67 17.97
CA GLU A 82 -2.95 16.58 19.22
C GLU A 82 -3.77 16.97 20.46
N MET A 83 -3.43 16.36 21.58
CA MET A 83 -3.94 16.69 22.91
C MET A 83 -2.81 16.55 23.93
N GLY A 84 -2.15 17.67 24.24
CA GLY A 84 -0.99 17.68 25.14
C GLY A 84 0.18 16.90 24.54
N SER A 85 0.70 15.92 25.30
CA SER A 85 1.79 15.03 24.86
C SER A 85 1.34 13.85 24.01
N PHE A 86 0.06 13.80 23.65
CA PHE A 86 -0.53 12.72 22.86
C PHE A 86 -1.06 13.24 21.53
N ALA A 87 -1.11 12.35 20.55
CA ALA A 87 -1.79 12.54 19.28
C ALA A 87 -2.74 11.37 19.02
N TYR A 88 -3.87 11.65 18.39
CA TYR A 88 -4.87 10.64 18.07
C TYR A 88 -5.48 10.94 16.70
N GLY A 89 -6.09 9.91 16.12
CA GLY A 89 -6.81 10.09 14.88
C GLY A 89 -7.76 8.96 14.57
N ILE A 90 -8.64 9.23 13.63
CA ILE A 90 -9.53 8.27 13.02
C ILE A 90 -9.33 8.33 11.51
N TYR A 91 -9.31 7.17 10.87
CA TYR A 91 -9.25 7.06 9.42
C TYR A 91 -10.30 6.05 8.96
N LEU A 92 -11.07 6.43 7.94
CA LEU A 92 -12.21 5.69 7.43
C LEU A 92 -11.92 5.18 6.04
N ASN A 93 -12.38 3.97 5.79
CA ASN A 93 -12.32 3.28 4.50
C ASN A 93 -10.90 3.22 3.92
N ASP A 94 -9.91 3.07 4.80
CA ASP A 94 -8.53 2.79 4.42
C ASP A 94 -8.46 1.54 3.54
N GLN A 95 -7.88 1.72 2.35
CA GLN A 95 -7.64 0.66 1.38
C GLN A 95 -6.24 0.07 1.47
N ASN A 96 -5.52 0.26 2.58
CA ASN A 96 -4.22 -0.36 2.74
C ASN A 96 -4.29 -1.88 2.69
N ASN A 97 -3.47 -2.45 1.81
CA ASN A 97 -3.43 -3.88 1.53
C ASN A 97 -2.87 -4.73 2.69
N ASP A 98 -2.65 -4.19 3.89
CA ASP A 98 -2.27 -4.99 5.07
C ASP A 98 -3.34 -6.04 5.42
N SER A 99 -4.60 -5.70 5.18
CA SER A 99 -5.78 -6.54 5.40
C SER A 99 -6.56 -6.80 4.11
N ASP A 100 -6.05 -6.41 2.94
CA ASP A 100 -6.69 -6.72 1.66
C ASP A 100 -5.97 -7.92 1.04
N PHE A 101 -6.46 -9.10 1.37
CA PHE A 101 -6.00 -10.34 0.77
C PHE A 101 -6.57 -10.51 -0.64
N VAL A 102 -5.90 -11.38 -1.39
CA VAL A 102 -6.25 -11.89 -2.73
C VAL A 102 -7.74 -12.22 -2.96
N ALA A 103 -8.54 -12.39 -1.93
CA ALA A 103 -9.94 -12.80 -2.02
C ALA A 103 -10.92 -11.65 -2.39
N SER A 104 -10.51 -10.65 -3.17
CA SER A 104 -11.50 -9.75 -3.78
C SER A 104 -12.40 -10.55 -4.71
N ALA A 105 -13.70 -10.24 -4.69
CA ALA A 105 -14.72 -10.83 -5.57
C ALA A 105 -14.39 -10.66 -7.06
N THR A 106 -13.42 -9.81 -7.40
CA THR A 106 -13.03 -9.48 -8.77
C THR A 106 -11.79 -10.24 -9.28
N THR A 107 -10.95 -10.80 -8.39
CA THR A 107 -9.71 -11.51 -8.80
C THR A 107 -9.39 -12.72 -7.90
N PRO A 108 -10.01 -13.89 -8.10
CA PRO A 108 -9.90 -15.05 -7.20
C PRO A 108 -8.58 -15.83 -7.36
N ARG A 109 -7.41 -15.17 -7.33
CA ARG A 109 -6.11 -15.78 -7.71
C ARG A 109 -5.04 -15.57 -6.64
N GLY A 110 -4.39 -16.64 -6.22
CA GLY A 110 -3.30 -16.62 -5.23
C GLY A 110 -2.09 -15.76 -5.59
N TYR A 111 -1.23 -15.55 -4.59
CA TYR A 111 -0.06 -14.71 -4.70
C TYR A 111 0.99 -15.23 -5.70
N ALA A 112 1.01 -16.54 -5.98
CA ALA A 112 2.00 -17.17 -6.86
C ALA A 112 1.67 -17.02 -8.35
N ASN A 113 0.66 -16.24 -8.73
CA ASN A 113 0.18 -16.25 -10.09
C ASN A 113 0.94 -15.31 -11.05
N ASP A 114 1.94 -15.82 -11.78
CA ASP A 114 2.79 -14.96 -12.63
C ASP A 114 2.37 -14.82 -14.10
N ASN A 115 1.41 -15.59 -14.61
CA ASN A 115 0.95 -15.45 -15.99
C ASN A 115 -0.47 -15.98 -16.12
N GLY A 116 -1.29 -15.40 -16.99
CA GLY A 116 -2.66 -15.85 -17.31
C GLY A 116 -2.76 -17.26 -17.93
N GLY A 117 -2.00 -18.24 -17.45
CA GLY A 117 -2.14 -19.64 -17.76
C GLY A 117 -3.39 -20.24 -17.11
N SER A 118 -3.97 -21.23 -17.79
CA SER A 118 -5.24 -21.88 -17.46
C SER A 118 -5.25 -22.68 -16.14
N ASN A 119 -4.16 -22.67 -15.36
CA ASN A 119 -3.97 -23.48 -14.14
C ASN A 119 -3.94 -22.63 -12.85
N ALA A 120 -4.45 -21.40 -12.88
CA ALA A 120 -4.54 -20.56 -11.68
C ALA A 120 -5.34 -21.29 -10.58
N ILE A 121 -4.73 -21.49 -9.41
CA ILE A 121 -5.43 -22.01 -8.23
C ILE A 121 -6.41 -20.94 -7.76
N ALA A 122 -7.70 -21.31 -7.69
CA ALA A 122 -8.73 -20.43 -7.19
C ALA A 122 -8.52 -20.16 -5.69
N MET A 123 -8.45 -18.88 -5.34
CA MET A 123 -8.21 -18.33 -4.00
C MET A 123 -9.31 -17.35 -3.56
N GLY A 124 -10.43 -17.34 -4.28
CA GLY A 124 -11.58 -16.48 -4.00
C GLY A 124 -12.83 -16.94 -4.71
N ASP A 125 -13.95 -16.28 -4.43
CA ASP A 125 -15.26 -16.51 -5.03
C ASP A 125 -15.94 -15.16 -5.28
N ASN A 126 -16.63 -15.01 -6.41
CA ASN A 126 -17.45 -13.83 -6.73
C ASN A 126 -18.62 -13.66 -5.73
N ASN A 127 -18.92 -14.68 -4.92
CA ASN A 127 -19.89 -14.63 -3.84
C ASN A 127 -19.36 -14.01 -2.55
N PHE A 128 -18.08 -13.61 -2.49
CA PHE A 128 -17.56 -12.81 -1.38
C PHE A 128 -18.03 -11.36 -1.49
N VAL A 129 -18.13 -10.69 -0.33
CA VAL A 129 -18.35 -9.25 -0.27
C VAL A 129 -17.00 -8.56 -0.11
N ASP A 130 -16.79 -7.47 -0.84
CA ASP A 130 -15.52 -6.75 -0.78
C ASP A 130 -15.28 -6.18 0.62
N ASN A 131 -14.00 -6.16 0.98
CA ASN A 131 -13.42 -5.40 2.08
C ASN A 131 -13.86 -3.93 1.94
N THR A 132 -14.76 -3.49 2.83
CA THR A 132 -15.26 -2.13 2.90
C THR A 132 -15.55 -1.74 4.34
N ASN A 133 -15.82 -0.45 4.58
CA ASN A 133 -16.18 0.09 5.90
C ASN A 133 -15.08 -0.11 6.95
N SER A 134 -13.82 -0.03 6.55
CA SER A 134 -12.70 -0.10 7.49
C SER A 134 -12.65 1.16 8.37
N VAL A 135 -12.34 0.98 9.64
CA VAL A 135 -12.13 2.06 10.61
C VAL A 135 -10.78 1.81 11.28
N ASN A 136 -9.88 2.77 11.15
CA ASN A 136 -8.62 2.78 11.86
C ASN A 136 -8.68 3.81 12.97
N LEU A 137 -8.33 3.40 14.18
CA LEU A 137 -8.14 4.26 15.34
C LEU A 137 -6.66 4.34 15.67
N PHE A 138 -6.15 5.56 15.80
CA PHE A 138 -4.76 5.85 16.08
C PHE A 138 -4.62 6.51 17.45
N PHE A 139 -3.62 6.09 18.20
CA PHE A 139 -3.19 6.73 19.43
C PHE A 139 -1.68 6.70 19.55
N ALA A 140 -1.08 7.85 19.83
CA ALA A 140 0.36 8.03 19.85
C ALA A 140 0.77 9.01 20.95
N GLY A 141 2.01 8.87 21.42
CA GLY A 141 2.56 9.78 22.42
C GLY A 141 4.05 10.02 22.20
N ASP A 142 4.50 11.17 22.70
CA ASP A 142 5.91 11.56 22.75
C ASP A 142 6.32 11.87 24.19
N MET A 143 7.14 10.99 24.76
CA MET A 143 7.69 11.14 26.11
C MET A 143 9.22 10.96 26.10
N GLY A 144 9.89 11.47 25.07
CA GLY A 144 11.32 11.27 24.80
C GLY A 144 11.60 10.01 23.95
N VAL A 145 10.63 9.11 23.87
CA VAL A 145 10.47 8.11 22.80
C VAL A 145 9.10 8.37 22.21
N LYS A 146 9.03 8.46 20.88
CA LYS A 146 7.73 8.48 20.20
C LYS A 146 7.26 7.06 20.04
N TRP A 147 5.99 6.84 20.34
CA TRP A 147 5.35 5.55 20.15
C TRP A 147 3.95 5.77 19.60
N GLY A 148 3.40 4.74 18.97
CA GLY A 148 2.02 4.76 18.52
C GLY A 148 1.44 3.37 18.34
N ALA A 149 0.12 3.32 18.39
CA ALA A 149 -0.70 2.15 18.15
C ALA A 149 -1.84 2.50 17.19
N ARG A 150 -2.15 1.55 16.30
CA ARG A 150 -3.26 1.58 15.36
C ARG A 150 -4.10 0.33 15.60
N VAL A 151 -5.42 0.48 15.72
CA VAL A 151 -6.36 -0.64 15.65
C VAL A 151 -7.19 -0.47 14.39
N ASN A 152 -7.20 -1.49 13.54
CA ASN A 152 -8.04 -1.56 12.35
C ASN A 152 -9.20 -2.53 12.61
N TYR A 153 -10.40 -2.13 12.24
CA TYR A 153 -11.57 -2.99 12.23
C TYR A 153 -12.37 -2.77 10.96
N SER A 154 -12.82 -3.83 10.32
CA SER A 154 -13.64 -3.77 9.12
C SER A 154 -14.69 -4.88 9.14
N LYS A 155 -15.88 -4.56 8.63
CA LYS A 155 -16.97 -5.52 8.49
C LYS A 155 -17.87 -5.13 7.33
N ALA A 156 -18.19 -6.11 6.49
CA ALA A 156 -19.16 -5.95 5.42
C ALA A 156 -20.08 -7.17 5.36
N SER A 157 -21.29 -6.98 4.84
CA SER A 157 -22.19 -8.09 4.57
C SER A 157 -23.18 -7.74 3.47
N ASN A 158 -23.39 -8.65 2.54
CA ASN A 158 -24.44 -8.56 1.53
C ASN A 158 -25.41 -9.73 1.71
N GLU A 159 -26.69 -9.42 1.79
CA GLU A 159 -27.76 -10.42 1.85
C GLU A 159 -28.61 -10.33 0.59
N THR A 160 -28.87 -11.48 -0.04
CA THR A 160 -29.75 -11.59 -1.20
C THR A 160 -31.02 -12.36 -0.84
N THR A 161 -32.06 -12.20 -1.66
CA THR A 161 -33.35 -12.89 -1.47
C THR A 161 -33.12 -14.39 -1.37
N SER A 162 -33.56 -15.01 -0.25
CA SER A 162 -33.39 -16.44 0.16
C SER A 162 -32.41 -16.73 1.32
N ASN A 163 -32.13 -15.76 2.20
CA ASN A 163 -31.21 -15.92 3.36
C ASN A 163 -29.77 -16.28 2.96
N ASN A 164 -29.36 -15.89 1.75
CA ASN A 164 -28.00 -16.08 1.27
C ASN A 164 -27.18 -14.87 1.68
N LYS A 165 -26.24 -15.06 2.60
CA LYS A 165 -25.44 -13.99 3.19
C LYS A 165 -23.96 -14.20 2.87
N ALA A 166 -23.35 -13.17 2.29
CA ALA A 166 -21.91 -13.02 2.21
C ALA A 166 -21.45 -12.11 3.34
N GLU A 167 -20.34 -12.45 3.99
CA GLU A 167 -19.78 -11.68 5.11
C GLU A 167 -18.27 -11.47 4.94
N TYR A 168 -17.80 -10.34 5.47
CA TYR A 168 -16.39 -10.01 5.62
C TYR A 168 -16.14 -9.50 7.05
N SER A 169 -15.02 -9.89 7.65
CA SER A 169 -14.57 -9.42 8.96
C SER A 169 -13.04 -9.32 9.01
N GLY A 170 -12.53 -8.10 9.15
CA GLY A 170 -11.12 -7.81 9.35
C GLY A 170 -10.80 -7.23 10.73
N LEU A 171 -9.65 -7.60 11.28
CA LEU A 171 -9.08 -7.02 12.50
C LEU A 171 -7.56 -6.91 12.37
N GLY A 172 -7.02 -5.72 12.62
CA GLY A 172 -5.58 -5.47 12.57
C GLY A 172 -5.04 -4.64 13.74
N LEU A 173 -3.75 -4.81 14.01
CA LEU A 173 -3.00 -4.07 15.01
C LEU A 173 -1.69 -3.55 14.39
N GLY A 174 -1.47 -2.24 14.44
CA GLY A 174 -0.20 -1.60 14.11
C GLY A 174 0.46 -1.03 15.37
N LEU A 175 1.76 -1.22 15.50
CA LEU A 175 2.59 -0.70 16.58
C LEU A 175 3.80 -0.02 15.99
N GLY A 176 4.25 1.05 16.64
CA GLY A 176 5.30 1.91 16.12
C GLY A 176 6.13 2.56 17.20
N MET A 177 7.42 2.78 16.91
CA MET A 177 8.31 3.59 17.74
C MET A 177 9.33 4.38 16.91
N GLU A 178 9.73 5.53 17.43
CA GLU A 178 10.89 6.30 16.98
C GLU A 178 11.72 6.74 18.20
N LEU A 179 13.02 6.44 18.15
CA LEU A 179 14.00 6.86 19.15
C LEU A 179 15.26 7.37 18.45
N GLY A 180 15.46 8.69 18.50
CA GLY A 180 16.57 9.35 17.80
C GLY A 180 16.48 9.09 16.29
N ASP A 181 17.51 8.44 15.74
CA ASP A 181 17.62 8.13 14.33
C ASP A 181 17.02 6.75 13.96
N ILE A 182 16.50 6.00 14.93
CA ILE A 182 15.91 4.67 14.71
C ILE A 182 14.39 4.77 14.68
N ALA A 183 13.75 4.16 13.69
CA ALA A 183 12.32 3.89 13.67
C ALA A 183 12.06 2.40 13.49
N ALA A 184 11.07 1.86 14.19
CA ALA A 184 10.68 0.46 14.09
C ALA A 184 9.17 0.31 14.19
N TYR A 185 8.62 -0.71 13.53
CA TYR A 185 7.19 -0.96 13.53
C TYR A 185 6.85 -2.44 13.38
N ALA A 186 5.62 -2.77 13.76
CA ALA A 186 4.99 -4.06 13.55
C ALA A 186 3.51 -3.87 13.21
N ASN A 187 3.08 -4.37 12.07
CA ASN A 187 1.69 -4.41 11.63
C ASN A 187 1.24 -5.86 11.53
N LEU A 188 0.10 -6.18 12.12
CA LEU A 188 -0.47 -7.51 12.21
C LEU A 188 -1.89 -7.45 11.64
N SER A 189 -2.18 -8.29 10.65
CA SER A 189 -3.56 -8.67 10.32
C SER A 189 -3.89 -9.91 11.14
N LEU A 190 -4.73 -9.74 12.16
CA LEU A 190 -5.08 -10.77 13.14
C LEU A 190 -6.24 -11.64 12.65
N LYS A 191 -7.06 -11.08 11.77
CA LYS A 191 -8.23 -11.73 11.18
C LYS A 191 -8.50 -11.09 9.83
N ASP A 192 -8.71 -11.90 8.81
CA ASP A 192 -9.20 -11.47 7.52
C ASP A 192 -10.07 -12.57 6.91
N ASP A 193 -11.33 -12.59 7.32
CA ASP A 193 -12.24 -13.69 7.00
C ASP A 193 -13.30 -13.25 6.00
N TYR A 194 -13.51 -14.07 4.97
CA TYR A 194 -14.62 -13.96 4.03
C TYR A 194 -15.47 -15.22 4.09
N GLU A 195 -16.79 -15.03 4.13
CA GLU A 195 -17.77 -16.11 3.96
C GLU A 195 -18.64 -15.77 2.75
N GLY A 196 -18.75 -16.70 1.80
CA GLY A 196 -19.50 -16.49 0.56
C GLY A 196 -20.97 -16.89 0.68
N ALA A 197 -21.81 -16.19 -0.08
CA ALA A 197 -23.23 -16.52 -0.18
C ALA A 197 -23.46 -17.95 -0.72
N THR A 198 -24.39 -18.70 -0.12
CA THR A 198 -24.70 -20.08 -0.54
C THR A 198 -25.44 -20.16 -1.86
N GLY A 199 -24.85 -20.78 -2.88
CA GLY A 199 -25.51 -20.99 -4.17
C GLY A 199 -26.52 -22.15 -4.23
N VAL A 200 -26.52 -23.12 -3.30
CA VAL A 200 -27.30 -24.36 -3.46
C VAL A 200 -27.66 -24.98 -2.10
N SER A 201 -28.95 -25.31 -1.92
CA SER A 201 -29.59 -26.17 -0.90
C SER A 201 -29.06 -26.16 0.54
N ALA A 202 -29.97 -25.91 1.49
CA ALA A 202 -29.72 -26.01 2.93
C ALA A 202 -28.96 -27.31 3.31
N GLY A 203 -27.75 -27.16 3.88
CA GLY A 203 -26.93 -28.28 4.36
C GLY A 203 -25.52 -28.39 3.76
N THR A 204 -25.15 -27.57 2.76
CA THR A 204 -23.80 -27.56 2.17
C THR A 204 -22.88 -26.57 2.88
N ALA A 205 -21.61 -26.93 3.10
CA ALA A 205 -20.60 -26.02 3.63
C ALA A 205 -20.36 -24.82 2.69
N GLN A 206 -20.33 -23.60 3.23
CA GLN A 206 -20.15 -22.35 2.47
C GLN A 206 -18.72 -22.19 1.93
N THR A 207 -18.52 -21.35 0.91
CA THR A 207 -17.18 -20.89 0.53
C THR A 207 -16.61 -20.02 1.63
N LYS A 208 -15.34 -20.21 1.95
CA LYS A 208 -14.64 -19.46 3.00
C LYS A 208 -13.24 -19.08 2.58
N PHE A 209 -12.79 -17.93 3.02
CA PHE A 209 -11.38 -17.55 3.04
C PHE A 209 -11.02 -17.08 4.45
N GLU A 210 -9.89 -17.56 4.96
CA GLU A 210 -9.34 -17.16 6.27
C GLU A 210 -7.89 -16.75 6.05
N GLY A 211 -7.55 -15.50 6.37
CA GLY A 211 -6.23 -14.92 6.11
C GLY A 211 -5.59 -14.25 7.32
N GLY A 212 -4.28 -14.05 7.22
CA GLY A 212 -3.47 -13.42 8.26
C GLY A 212 -2.18 -12.82 7.70
N GLY A 213 -1.67 -11.79 8.36
CA GLY A 213 -0.54 -11.02 7.83
C GLY A 213 0.35 -10.43 8.90
N LEU A 214 1.61 -10.26 8.56
CA LEU A 214 2.66 -9.70 9.40
C LEU A 214 3.55 -8.79 8.55
N ASN A 215 3.72 -7.55 8.98
CA ASN A 215 4.70 -6.65 8.42
C ASN A 215 5.56 -6.05 9.55
N LEU A 216 6.87 -6.26 9.48
CA LEU A 216 7.85 -5.79 10.45
C LEU A 216 8.89 -4.96 9.72
N GLY A 217 9.32 -3.86 10.31
CA GLY A 217 10.39 -3.08 9.70
C GLY A 217 11.17 -2.24 10.70
N VAL A 218 12.37 -1.90 10.27
CA VAL A 218 13.28 -1.01 10.99
C VAL A 218 13.98 -0.11 9.98
N SER A 219 14.16 1.15 10.34
CA SER A 219 14.99 2.09 9.61
C SER A 219 15.93 2.83 10.54
N TYR A 220 17.06 3.27 9.97
CA TYR A 220 18.08 4.05 10.67
C TYR A 220 18.57 5.19 9.79
N ASN A 221 18.48 6.43 10.31
CA ASN A 221 19.05 7.59 9.65
C ASN A 221 20.56 7.66 9.94
N LEU A 222 21.37 7.49 8.90
CA LEU A 222 22.82 7.59 8.96
C LEU A 222 23.32 8.64 7.95
N MET A 223 23.77 9.78 8.49
CA MET A 223 24.38 10.87 7.71
C MET A 223 23.48 11.35 6.56
N GLY A 224 22.17 11.47 6.80
CA GLY A 224 21.19 11.90 5.79
C GLY A 224 20.77 10.81 4.80
N ASN A 225 21.23 9.57 4.97
CA ASN A 225 20.69 8.40 4.28
C ASN A 225 19.85 7.61 5.26
N THR A 226 18.71 7.09 4.82
CA THR A 226 17.92 6.16 5.61
C THR A 226 18.17 4.75 5.11
N ILE A 227 18.77 3.91 5.94
CA ILE A 227 18.91 2.48 5.67
C ILE A 227 17.68 1.80 6.26
N PHE A 228 17.06 0.88 5.53
CA PHE A 228 15.85 0.21 5.99
C PHE A 228 15.85 -1.28 5.67
N VAL A 229 15.16 -2.03 6.51
CA VAL A 229 14.80 -3.43 6.30
C VAL A 229 13.31 -3.57 6.56
N ASP A 230 12.60 -4.22 5.65
CA ASP A 230 11.18 -4.54 5.76
C ASP A 230 10.97 -6.02 5.46
N TYR A 231 10.10 -6.63 6.26
CA TYR A 231 9.65 -8.02 6.13
C TYR A 231 8.13 -7.99 6.08
N ASP A 232 7.54 -8.52 5.02
CA ASP A 232 6.10 -8.62 4.83
C ASP A 232 5.76 -10.09 4.54
N LYS A 233 4.86 -10.67 5.34
CA LYS A 233 4.33 -12.01 5.15
C LYS A 233 2.81 -11.95 5.15
N LYS A 234 2.20 -12.62 4.19
CA LYS A 234 0.75 -12.81 4.08
C LYS A 234 0.46 -14.26 3.78
N ASP A 235 -0.51 -14.86 4.45
CA ASP A 235 -0.99 -16.19 4.15
C ASP A 235 -2.52 -16.26 4.25
N GLY A 236 -3.10 -17.24 3.56
CA GLY A 236 -4.53 -17.48 3.63
C GLY A 236 -4.93 -18.84 3.07
N GLU A 237 -6.10 -19.29 3.53
CA GLU A 237 -6.68 -20.57 3.17
C GLU A 237 -8.04 -20.35 2.52
N TYR A 238 -8.25 -20.94 1.35
CA TYR A 238 -9.53 -20.91 0.64
C TYR A 238 -10.19 -22.29 0.69
N THR A 239 -11.45 -22.34 1.12
CA THR A 239 -12.29 -23.53 1.13
C THR A 239 -13.44 -23.34 0.16
N ALA A 240 -13.49 -24.16 -0.89
CA ALA A 240 -14.59 -24.12 -1.86
C ALA A 240 -15.88 -24.75 -1.29
N SER A 241 -17.05 -24.31 -1.77
CA SER A 241 -18.35 -24.79 -1.28
C SER A 241 -18.49 -26.31 -1.47
N GLY A 242 -18.83 -27.01 -0.40
CA GLY A 242 -18.98 -28.47 -0.40
C GLY A 242 -17.69 -29.27 -0.60
N VAL A 243 -16.51 -28.63 -0.58
CA VAL A 243 -15.20 -29.28 -0.71
C VAL A 243 -14.45 -29.15 0.60
N ALA A 244 -14.01 -30.28 1.16
CA ALA A 244 -13.25 -30.29 2.43
C ALA A 244 -11.76 -29.92 2.26
N ALA A 245 -11.21 -30.12 1.06
CA ALA A 245 -9.84 -29.77 0.75
C ALA A 245 -9.68 -28.25 0.68
N LYS A 246 -8.66 -27.73 1.37
CA LYS A 246 -8.30 -26.31 1.39
C LYS A 246 -7.19 -26.03 0.40
N ASN A 247 -7.35 -24.98 -0.37
CA ASN A 247 -6.24 -24.41 -1.10
C ASN A 247 -5.51 -23.41 -0.18
N GLU A 248 -4.19 -23.31 -0.27
CA GLU A 248 -3.38 -22.39 0.54
C GLU A 248 -2.69 -21.38 -0.38
N THR A 249 -2.53 -20.13 0.07
CA THR A 249 -1.64 -19.15 -0.56
C THR A 249 -0.77 -18.48 0.47
N GLU A 250 0.50 -18.25 0.14
CA GLU A 250 1.47 -17.56 0.98
C GLU A 250 2.31 -16.61 0.13
N GLN A 251 2.62 -15.43 0.66
CA GLN A 251 3.61 -14.51 0.14
C GLN A 251 4.55 -14.06 1.26
N THR A 252 5.84 -14.05 0.97
CA THR A 252 6.88 -13.45 1.81
C THR A 252 7.70 -12.49 0.97
N ILE A 253 7.89 -11.27 1.44
CA ILE A 253 8.71 -10.23 0.83
C ILE A 253 9.74 -9.77 1.87
N ILE A 254 10.99 -9.70 1.44
CA ILE A 254 12.08 -9.07 2.20
C ILE A 254 12.62 -7.94 1.34
N GLU A 255 12.69 -6.76 1.91
CA GLU A 255 13.24 -5.56 1.27
C GLU A 255 14.34 -4.97 2.15
N ILE A 256 15.50 -4.73 1.55
CA ILE A 256 16.64 -4.08 2.21
C ILE A 256 17.09 -2.97 1.28
N GLY A 257 17.10 -1.74 1.79
CA GLY A 257 17.38 -0.59 0.94
C GLY A 257 18.03 0.58 1.64
N VAL A 258 18.42 1.55 0.82
CA VAL A 258 18.89 2.85 1.26
C VAL A 258 18.18 3.92 0.45
N GLY A 259 17.61 4.90 1.15
CA GLY A 259 16.95 6.06 0.58
C GLY A 259 17.64 7.36 1.01
N ARG A 260 17.61 8.38 0.16
CA ARG A 260 18.15 9.70 0.44
C ARG A 260 17.30 10.79 -0.18
N ILE A 261 17.14 11.88 0.56
CA ILE A 261 16.67 13.15 0.03
C ILE A 261 17.88 14.08 -0.11
N HIS A 262 18.05 14.65 -1.30
CA HIS A 262 19.06 15.65 -1.58
C HIS A 262 18.38 16.97 -1.95
N GLU A 263 18.52 17.95 -1.07
CA GLU A 263 18.05 19.32 -1.32
C GLU A 263 18.93 19.99 -2.38
N VAL A 264 18.34 20.35 -3.52
CA VAL A 264 19.01 21.05 -4.63
C VAL A 264 18.93 22.56 -4.41
N SER A 265 17.79 23.03 -3.90
CA SER A 265 17.54 24.41 -3.50
C SER A 265 16.54 24.44 -2.34
N SER A 266 16.15 25.63 -1.87
CA SER A 266 15.09 25.75 -0.86
C SER A 266 13.71 25.29 -1.34
N THR A 267 13.52 25.15 -2.66
CA THR A 267 12.23 24.79 -3.29
C THR A 267 12.29 23.48 -4.06
N SER A 268 13.46 22.87 -4.21
CA SER A 268 13.65 21.73 -5.11
C SER A 268 14.52 20.66 -4.48
N ARG A 269 14.08 19.41 -4.59
CA ARG A 269 14.75 18.27 -3.99
C ARG A 269 14.71 17.06 -4.92
N VAL A 270 15.74 16.23 -4.82
CA VAL A 270 15.86 14.95 -5.50
C VAL A 270 15.74 13.86 -4.44
N MET A 271 14.87 12.88 -4.66
CA MET A 271 14.70 11.71 -3.81
C MET A 271 15.22 10.50 -4.56
N MET A 272 16.05 9.69 -3.91
CA MET A 272 16.65 8.52 -4.52
C MET A 272 16.59 7.35 -3.56
N ASP A 273 16.21 6.19 -4.05
CA ASP A 273 16.36 4.94 -3.31
C ASP A 273 16.80 3.80 -4.21
N ILE A 274 17.54 2.88 -3.60
CA ILE A 274 17.85 1.57 -4.16
C ILE A 274 17.54 0.52 -3.10
N ALA A 275 16.82 -0.52 -3.49
CA ALA A 275 16.44 -1.58 -2.59
C ALA A 275 16.60 -2.94 -3.27
N TYR A 276 17.18 -3.91 -2.57
CA TYR A 276 17.10 -5.30 -2.96
C TYR A 276 15.80 -5.88 -2.41
N LYS A 277 14.94 -6.39 -3.30
CA LYS A 277 13.69 -7.04 -2.93
C LYS A 277 13.73 -8.50 -3.34
N SER A 278 13.45 -9.36 -2.37
CA SER A 278 13.30 -10.80 -2.56
C SER A 278 11.87 -11.16 -2.20
N SER A 279 11.11 -11.72 -3.14
CA SER A 279 9.77 -12.22 -2.87
C SER A 279 9.67 -13.70 -3.17
N LYS A 280 8.89 -14.41 -2.37
CA LYS A 280 8.49 -15.78 -2.59
C LYS A 280 6.98 -15.84 -2.42
N ALA A 281 6.28 -16.40 -3.39
CA ALA A 281 4.86 -16.67 -3.30
C ALA A 281 4.61 -18.16 -3.60
N GLU A 282 3.69 -18.77 -2.89
CA GLU A 282 3.29 -20.17 -3.04
C GLU A 282 1.77 -20.27 -3.07
N ASP A 283 1.24 -21.01 -4.04
CA ASP A 283 -0.15 -21.43 -4.09
C ASP A 283 -0.20 -22.96 -4.08
N LYS A 284 -0.95 -23.57 -3.16
CA LYS A 284 -1.12 -25.02 -3.07
C LYS A 284 -2.57 -25.38 -3.33
N ASP A 285 -2.77 -26.35 -4.21
CA ASP A 285 -4.07 -26.95 -4.48
C ASP A 285 -4.29 -28.09 -3.48
N GLY A 286 -5.36 -28.00 -2.68
CA GLY A 286 -5.72 -28.99 -1.68
C GLY A 286 -6.17 -30.33 -2.26
N THR A 287 -6.49 -30.37 -3.55
CA THR A 287 -6.99 -31.56 -4.24
C THR A 287 -5.93 -32.24 -5.11
N THR A 288 -5.06 -31.45 -5.75
CA THR A 288 -4.17 -31.94 -6.80
C THR A 288 -2.78 -31.29 -6.74
N ALA A 289 -1.80 -32.00 -6.19
CA ALA A 289 -0.44 -31.48 -6.02
C ALA A 289 0.29 -31.05 -7.31
N THR A 290 -0.14 -31.52 -8.50
CA THR A 290 0.46 -31.11 -9.78
C THR A 290 0.18 -29.65 -10.14
N ASN A 291 -0.81 -29.03 -9.49
CA ASN A 291 -1.20 -27.63 -9.72
C ASN A 291 -0.46 -26.65 -8.81
N ASN A 292 0.28 -27.13 -7.80
CA ASN A 292 1.00 -26.27 -6.87
C ASN A 292 1.97 -25.35 -7.64
N GLU A 293 1.89 -24.05 -7.36
CA GLU A 293 2.68 -23.01 -7.99
C GLU A 293 3.57 -22.32 -6.94
N GLU A 294 4.83 -22.10 -7.29
CA GLU A 294 5.79 -21.35 -6.48
C GLU A 294 6.50 -20.35 -7.36
N VAL A 295 6.46 -19.07 -6.97
CA VAL A 295 7.10 -17.97 -7.68
C VAL A 295 8.11 -17.30 -6.76
N LYS A 296 9.38 -17.31 -7.18
CA LYS A 296 10.45 -16.55 -6.54
C LYS A 296 10.85 -15.40 -7.44
N ARG A 297 10.98 -14.20 -6.86
CA ARG A 297 11.51 -13.03 -7.57
C ARG A 297 12.65 -12.41 -6.77
N SER A 298 13.63 -11.91 -7.51
CA SER A 298 14.70 -11.09 -6.98
C SER A 298 14.85 -9.88 -7.87
N GLU A 299 14.81 -8.70 -7.27
CA GLU A 299 14.89 -7.44 -7.99
C GLU A 299 15.74 -6.41 -7.24
N LEU A 300 16.31 -5.49 -8.01
CA LEU A 300 17.06 -4.35 -7.49
C LEU A 300 16.51 -3.06 -8.14
N PRO A 301 15.32 -2.59 -7.71
CA PRO A 301 14.80 -1.30 -8.13
C PRO A 301 15.72 -0.15 -7.72
N LEU A 302 15.94 0.75 -8.67
CA LEU A 302 16.41 2.12 -8.46
C LEU A 302 15.25 3.06 -8.75
N ALA A 303 14.91 3.93 -7.80
CA ALA A 303 13.96 5.01 -7.98
C ALA A 303 14.66 6.36 -7.83
N ILE A 304 14.34 7.28 -8.75
CA ILE A 304 14.78 8.66 -8.72
C ILE A 304 13.54 9.54 -8.92
N GLY A 305 13.22 10.33 -7.91
CA GLY A 305 12.17 11.33 -7.92
C GLY A 305 12.73 12.75 -7.84
N PHE A 306 11.99 13.70 -8.39
CA PHE A 306 12.25 15.12 -8.26
C PHE A 306 10.95 15.81 -7.84
N GLU A 307 11.05 16.71 -6.87
CA GLU A 307 9.94 17.53 -6.41
C GLU A 307 10.38 18.99 -6.35
N THR A 308 9.57 19.89 -6.90
CA THR A 308 9.86 21.32 -6.96
C THR A 308 8.62 22.17 -6.72
N GLU A 309 8.75 23.20 -5.89
CA GLU A 309 7.76 24.27 -5.77
C GLU A 309 7.94 25.24 -6.95
N ALA A 310 7.22 24.98 -8.04
CA ALA A 310 7.28 25.78 -9.26
C ALA A 310 6.78 27.22 -9.01
N THR A 311 5.75 27.36 -8.18
CA THR A 311 5.25 28.64 -7.65
C THR A 311 4.72 28.44 -6.23
N SER A 312 4.35 29.52 -5.53
CA SER A 312 3.76 29.43 -4.18
C SER A 312 2.45 28.62 -4.12
N TRP A 313 1.74 28.50 -5.25
CA TRP A 313 0.49 27.76 -5.35
C TRP A 313 0.64 26.42 -6.06
N LEU A 314 1.82 26.08 -6.61
CA LEU A 314 2.02 24.88 -7.42
C LEU A 314 3.31 24.15 -7.05
N THR A 315 3.18 22.90 -6.62
CA THR A 315 4.27 21.94 -6.52
C THR A 315 4.16 20.92 -7.65
N LEU A 316 5.26 20.68 -8.36
CA LEU A 316 5.35 19.66 -9.40
C LEU A 316 6.30 18.54 -8.94
N ARG A 317 5.98 17.32 -9.37
CA ARG A 317 6.83 16.17 -9.09
C ARG A 317 6.80 15.16 -10.22
N GLY A 318 7.88 14.41 -10.32
CA GLY A 318 7.95 13.25 -11.20
C GLY A 318 9.04 12.29 -10.76
N SER A 319 8.94 11.05 -11.21
CA SER A 319 9.90 10.01 -10.88
C SER A 319 10.06 8.99 -11.99
N ILE A 320 11.19 8.31 -11.95
CA ILE A 320 11.48 7.13 -12.76
C ILE A 320 11.91 6.02 -11.80
N LYS A 321 11.33 4.83 -11.96
CA LYS A 321 11.70 3.62 -11.22
C LYS A 321 11.98 2.48 -12.20
N GLN A 322 13.09 1.78 -12.02
CA GLN A 322 13.47 0.67 -12.88
C GLN A 322 14.29 -0.38 -12.11
N ASN A 323 14.11 -1.65 -12.41
CA ASN A 323 15.00 -2.70 -11.93
C ASN A 323 16.33 -2.64 -12.68
N ILE A 324 17.44 -2.46 -11.94
CA ILE A 324 18.79 -2.41 -12.48
C ILE A 324 19.55 -3.68 -12.11
N PHE A 325 20.26 -4.29 -13.06
CA PHE A 325 21.09 -5.50 -12.89
C PHE A 325 20.38 -6.80 -12.44
N ILE A 326 19.39 -6.73 -11.55
CA ILE A 326 18.65 -7.85 -10.98
C ILE A 326 17.17 -7.67 -11.28
N ASN A 327 16.61 -8.59 -12.07
CA ASN A 327 15.19 -8.66 -12.41
C ASN A 327 14.81 -10.11 -12.75
N LYS A 328 15.07 -11.02 -11.82
CA LYS A 328 14.98 -12.47 -12.03
C LYS A 328 13.68 -13.03 -11.47
N GLN A 329 13.19 -14.06 -12.14
CA GLN A 329 11.99 -14.80 -11.75
C GLN A 329 12.23 -16.30 -11.92
N GLU A 330 11.78 -17.08 -10.96
CA GLU A 330 11.71 -18.53 -11.02
C GLU A 330 10.27 -18.94 -10.73
N VAL A 331 9.64 -19.61 -11.69
CA VAL A 331 8.27 -20.15 -11.57
C VAL A 331 8.37 -21.66 -11.55
N LYS A 332 7.80 -22.29 -10.54
CA LYS A 332 7.68 -23.73 -10.43
C LYS A 332 6.21 -24.10 -10.41
N VAL A 333 5.78 -24.96 -11.33
CA VAL A 333 4.43 -25.53 -11.38
C VAL A 333 4.55 -27.05 -11.33
N GLY A 334 4.05 -27.66 -10.25
CA GLY A 334 4.26 -29.06 -9.94
C GLY A 334 5.75 -29.42 -9.92
N THR A 335 6.19 -30.22 -10.90
CA THR A 335 7.60 -30.65 -11.07
C THR A 335 8.40 -29.81 -12.06
N THR A 336 7.75 -28.90 -12.80
CA THR A 336 8.40 -28.09 -13.84
C THR A 336 8.91 -26.79 -13.25
N THR A 337 10.15 -26.41 -13.56
CA THR A 337 10.75 -25.13 -13.13
C THR A 337 11.22 -24.34 -14.33
N THR A 338 10.79 -23.07 -14.42
CA THR A 338 11.20 -22.11 -15.44
C THR A 338 11.89 -20.94 -14.78
N LYS A 339 13.07 -20.56 -15.27
CA LYS A 339 13.80 -19.37 -14.81
C LYS A 339 13.88 -18.36 -15.94
N THR A 340 13.49 -17.12 -15.65
CA THR A 340 13.43 -16.03 -16.63
C THR A 340 13.99 -14.73 -16.05
N THR A 341 14.34 -13.81 -16.93
CA THR A 341 14.45 -12.40 -16.61
C THR A 341 13.12 -11.75 -16.97
N ARG A 342 12.54 -10.94 -16.07
CA ARG A 342 11.27 -10.25 -16.35
C ARG A 342 11.48 -9.19 -17.43
N SER A 343 10.40 -8.83 -18.12
CA SER A 343 10.41 -7.74 -19.11
C SER A 343 10.91 -6.42 -18.52
N SER A 344 11.38 -5.52 -19.38
CA SER A 344 11.71 -4.15 -19.00
C SER A 344 10.56 -3.52 -18.20
N ASN A 345 10.88 -2.89 -17.07
CA ASN A 345 9.89 -2.44 -16.08
C ASN A 345 10.09 -0.97 -15.67
N THR A 346 10.53 -0.13 -16.60
CA THR A 346 10.68 1.30 -16.35
C THR A 346 9.31 1.93 -16.16
N ASN A 347 9.04 2.40 -14.94
CA ASN A 347 7.84 3.15 -14.60
C ASN A 347 8.19 4.63 -14.50
N VAL A 348 7.37 5.48 -15.11
CA VAL A 348 7.52 6.94 -15.05
C VAL A 348 6.21 7.51 -14.52
N ASN A 349 6.29 8.29 -13.44
CA ASN A 349 5.13 8.89 -12.81
C ASN A 349 5.31 10.39 -12.68
N ALA A 350 4.19 11.13 -12.67
CA ALA A 350 4.16 12.56 -12.43
C ALA A 350 2.95 12.94 -11.57
N GLY A 351 3.04 14.09 -10.91
CA GLY A 351 1.98 14.61 -10.05
C GLY A 351 2.13 16.10 -9.81
N ALA A 352 1.08 16.69 -9.23
CA ALA A 352 1.10 18.07 -8.80
C ALA A 352 0.25 18.30 -7.55
N THR A 353 0.65 19.29 -6.75
CA THR A 353 -0.18 19.82 -5.67
C THR A 353 -0.47 21.29 -5.90
N LEU A 354 -1.74 21.65 -5.73
CA LEU A 354 -2.21 23.03 -5.64
C LEU A 354 -2.28 23.44 -4.18
N ASN A 355 -1.56 24.50 -3.83
CA ASN A 355 -1.47 25.01 -2.46
C ASN A 355 -2.35 26.25 -2.28
N PHE A 356 -3.29 26.18 -1.32
CA PHE A 356 -4.22 27.25 -0.95
C PHE A 356 -4.10 27.53 0.56
N GLY A 357 -2.93 28.01 0.99
CA GLY A 357 -2.62 28.24 2.40
C GLY A 357 -2.63 26.93 3.20
N LYS A 358 -3.64 26.78 4.07
CA LYS A 358 -3.84 25.58 4.90
C LYS A 358 -4.46 24.40 4.13
N LEU A 359 -5.06 24.67 2.98
CA LEU A 359 -5.67 23.66 2.11
C LEU A 359 -4.67 23.24 1.03
N LYS A 360 -4.48 21.94 0.81
CA LYS A 360 -3.68 21.38 -0.28
C LYS A 360 -4.52 20.40 -1.08
N VAL A 361 -4.47 20.50 -2.40
CA VAL A 361 -5.15 19.58 -3.33
C VAL A 361 -4.08 18.88 -4.16
N ASP A 362 -3.94 17.58 -3.98
CA ASP A 362 -2.91 16.76 -4.60
C ASP A 362 -3.50 15.78 -5.60
N GLY A 363 -2.82 15.58 -6.73
CA GLY A 363 -3.29 14.67 -7.76
C GLY A 363 -2.16 14.14 -8.64
N MET A 364 -2.50 13.05 -9.35
CA MET A 364 -1.60 12.39 -10.28
C MET A 364 -1.71 13.00 -11.67
N ILE A 365 -0.57 13.30 -12.29
CA ILE A 365 -0.48 13.60 -13.72
C ILE A 365 -0.14 12.26 -14.38
N GLY A 366 -1.13 11.38 -14.44
CA GLY A 366 -0.97 10.00 -14.88
C GLY A 366 -0.88 9.85 -16.39
N THR A 367 -0.44 8.66 -16.82
CA THR A 367 -0.48 8.23 -18.22
C THR A 367 -1.81 7.56 -18.53
N THR A 368 -2.67 8.14 -19.38
CA THR A 368 -3.94 7.48 -19.75
C THR A 368 -3.73 6.42 -20.81
N ASN A 369 -4.34 5.24 -20.61
CA ASN A 369 -4.65 4.28 -21.67
C ASN A 369 -5.54 4.98 -22.74
N GLY A 370 -5.30 4.73 -24.03
CA GLY A 370 -6.03 5.37 -25.12
C GLY A 370 -7.56 5.22 -25.06
N SER A 371 -8.25 6.23 -25.61
CA SER A 371 -9.70 6.40 -25.81
C SER A 371 -10.62 6.02 -24.63
N ARG A 372 -11.28 7.05 -24.06
CA ARG A 372 -12.27 7.00 -22.95
C ARG A 372 -13.55 6.18 -23.27
N ALA A 373 -13.58 5.40 -24.34
CA ALA A 373 -14.77 4.74 -24.89
C ALA A 373 -14.57 3.27 -25.33
N GLY A 374 -13.46 2.60 -25.03
CA GLY A 374 -13.16 1.25 -25.56
C GLY A 374 -12.75 0.21 -24.53
N ALA A 375 -13.45 -0.93 -24.51
CA ALA A 375 -13.16 -2.10 -23.69
C ALA A 375 -11.99 -2.93 -24.27
N ALA A 376 -10.74 -2.51 -24.04
CA ALA A 376 -9.56 -3.38 -24.13
C ALA A 376 -8.35 -2.71 -23.47
N TYR A 377 -7.89 -3.27 -22.35
CA TYR A 377 -6.81 -2.75 -21.52
C TYR A 377 -5.46 -3.30 -22.02
N ASN A 378 -4.55 -2.45 -22.50
CA ASN A 378 -3.16 -2.83 -22.76
C ASN A 378 -2.22 -1.78 -22.14
N GLN A 379 -1.25 -2.24 -21.34
CA GLN A 379 -0.55 -1.46 -20.31
C GLN A 379 0.66 -0.60 -20.77
N ASN A 380 0.68 -0.05 -21.99
CA ASN A 380 1.93 0.49 -22.57
C ASN A 380 1.94 1.97 -23.05
N ASP A 381 0.93 2.80 -22.74
CA ASP A 381 0.84 4.14 -23.33
C ASP A 381 1.21 5.27 -22.36
N GLY A 382 2.36 5.90 -22.60
CA GLY A 382 2.90 7.04 -21.85
C GLY A 382 2.30 8.40 -22.23
N VAL A 383 1.02 8.63 -21.96
CA VAL A 383 0.30 9.89 -22.31
C VAL A 383 0.06 10.78 -21.10
N LEU A 384 0.80 11.89 -20.93
CA LEU A 384 0.53 12.86 -19.86
C LEU A 384 -0.90 13.42 -19.96
N ALA A 385 -1.75 13.06 -18.99
CA ALA A 385 -3.15 13.43 -18.96
C ALA A 385 -3.41 14.35 -17.76
N LEU A 386 -3.80 15.59 -18.05
CA LEU A 386 -4.07 16.61 -17.02
C LEU A 386 -5.47 16.50 -16.43
N ASP A 387 -6.39 15.78 -17.07
CA ASP A 387 -7.70 15.47 -16.47
C ASP A 387 -7.56 14.50 -15.29
N ASN A 388 -6.53 13.64 -15.29
CA ASN A 388 -6.20 12.78 -14.15
C ASN A 388 -5.86 13.55 -12.87
N LEU A 389 -5.38 14.80 -13.00
CA LEU A 389 -5.07 15.66 -11.86
C LEU A 389 -6.31 15.92 -10.98
N LEU A 390 -7.51 15.86 -11.57
CA LEU A 390 -8.78 16.13 -10.90
C LEU A 390 -9.67 14.89 -10.73
N THR A 391 -9.27 13.72 -11.24
CA THR A 391 -10.03 12.48 -11.06
C THR A 391 -9.50 11.64 -9.90
N LYS A 392 -8.18 11.58 -9.71
CA LYS A 392 -7.54 10.99 -8.52
C LYS A 392 -7.01 12.12 -7.64
N VAL A 393 -7.77 12.46 -6.63
CA VAL A 393 -7.58 13.68 -5.85
C VAL A 393 -7.56 13.35 -4.38
N ALA A 394 -6.69 14.05 -3.69
CA ALA A 394 -6.73 14.07 -2.26
C ALA A 394 -6.55 15.48 -1.72
N VAL A 395 -7.34 15.79 -0.70
CA VAL A 395 -7.52 17.13 -0.16
C VAL A 395 -7.14 17.10 1.30
N HIS A 396 -6.12 17.89 1.66
CA HIS A 396 -5.69 18.09 3.04
C HIS A 396 -6.08 19.47 3.53
N TYR A 397 -6.57 19.53 4.77
CA TYR A 397 -6.72 20.78 5.51
C TYR A 397 -5.95 20.70 6.83
N TRP A 398 -4.94 21.55 6.99
CA TRP A 398 -4.09 21.66 8.18
C TRP A 398 -4.59 22.79 9.07
N PHE A 399 -4.90 22.55 10.35
CA PHE A 399 -5.51 23.54 11.24
C PHE A 399 -4.61 24.05 12.36
#